data_AF-A0A1V5MKV0-F1
#
_entry.id   AF-A0A1V5MKV0-F1
#
_cell.length_a   1.000
_cell.length_b   1.000
_cell.length_c   1.000
_cell.angle_alpha   90.00
_cell.angle_beta   90.00
_cell.angle_gamma   90.00
#
_symmetry.space_group_name_H-M   'P 1'
#
loop_
_entity.id
_entity.type
_entity.pdbx_description
1 polymer ?
#
loop_
_entity_poly.entity_id
_entity_poly.type
_entity_poly.pdbx_seq_one_letter_code
_entity_poly.pdbx_strand_id
1 'polypeptide(L)'
;MKVKIRLKDPGNQALARPAAILARQLAERSGAEIISAGPETGSELAVALAIDPAAGREGYRIADGAPGEIIVAGGDRRGLIYGVGRLLHEAVYSPGEFRPGPWRGASVPDKPVRGLYFATHFHNYYHDAPPAEIEKYLEELVLWGYNALVAWYDMNHYRGLDDPDSRAMIERLRHLFSFARELGLDIGLVTVANESYRSSPRELGRVPEYAFMPGLLCPNKPGGRELILKNMAGEFEAFAGLKLDFIWTWPYDPGSCFCEKCRPWGGNGFIEMSREIAGLARRYHPSARLVLSTWTFKPEDWEGLARAFRERPDWVDYIMADAHREFPEFPLKHGVPGGLPLLNFPEISMIGMKPWGGFGATPTPERLQGFWPAAADRIAGGFPYSEGLHDDINKVIISRFYWNRKTSALEALREYAHFEYGPGAVERVLEAVGIIEANHGRYWDVVPQAPGFIRKREAPEVRDSGRAARLLEEVDRELPEARRRGWRWRLLLLRGRIERELRSNGGVPNDACDEAFEELIAILHAERAEWRVAPLSRRLVARLDREKKQAEDFDGLGK
;
A
#
# COMPACT_ATOMS: atom_id res chain seq x y z
N MET A 1 -23.89 -17.26 -20.70
CA MET A 1 -24.33 -15.94 -21.20
C MET A 1 -23.19 -15.31 -21.98
N LYS A 2 -23.51 -14.57 -23.05
CA LYS A 2 -22.54 -13.83 -23.85
C LYS A 2 -22.55 -12.37 -23.41
N VAL A 3 -21.38 -11.80 -23.10
CA VAL A 3 -21.23 -10.38 -22.77
C VAL A 3 -20.51 -9.68 -23.91
N LYS A 4 -21.16 -8.68 -24.50
CA LYS A 4 -20.60 -7.90 -25.60
C LYS A 4 -19.99 -6.60 -25.08
N ILE A 5 -18.69 -6.41 -25.27
CA ILE A 5 -18.03 -5.14 -24.93
C ILE A 5 -18.02 -4.26 -26.16
N ARG A 6 -18.65 -3.08 -26.09
CA ARG A 6 -18.76 -2.12 -27.20
C ARG A 6 -17.91 -0.89 -26.89
N LEU A 7 -17.16 -0.41 -27.86
CA LEU A 7 -16.48 0.89 -27.78
C LEU A 7 -17.35 1.91 -28.51
N LYS A 8 -17.87 2.93 -27.81
CA LYS A 8 -18.69 3.97 -28.47
C LYS A 8 -17.88 4.81 -29.47
N ASP A 9 -16.55 4.88 -29.28
CA ASP A 9 -15.59 5.46 -30.22
C ASP A 9 -14.36 4.53 -30.38
N PRO A 10 -14.40 3.55 -31.30
CA PRO A 10 -13.30 2.59 -31.49
C PRO A 10 -11.95 3.21 -31.86
N GLY A 11 -11.94 4.45 -32.38
CA GLY A 11 -10.70 5.18 -32.68
C GLY A 11 -10.02 5.76 -31.45
N ASN A 12 -10.73 5.84 -30.33
CA ASN A 12 -10.21 6.40 -29.08
C ASN A 12 -9.39 5.37 -28.29
N GLN A 13 -8.07 5.52 -28.35
CA GLN A 13 -7.12 4.64 -27.65
C GLN A 13 -7.32 4.60 -26.12
N ALA A 14 -7.95 5.61 -25.52
CA ALA A 14 -8.24 5.62 -24.09
C ALA A 14 -9.19 4.49 -23.67
N LEU A 15 -9.98 3.93 -24.60
CA LEU A 15 -10.94 2.87 -24.33
C LEU A 15 -10.34 1.46 -24.33
N ALA A 16 -9.21 1.26 -25.02
CA ALA A 16 -8.65 -0.07 -25.27
C ALA A 16 -8.27 -0.81 -23.98
N ARG A 17 -7.54 -0.13 -23.07
CA ARG A 17 -7.13 -0.74 -21.80
C ARG A 17 -8.32 -1.03 -20.89
N PRO A 18 -9.23 -0.07 -20.58
CA PRO A 18 -10.44 -0.37 -19.80
C PRO A 18 -11.24 -1.57 -20.35
N ALA A 19 -11.36 -1.68 -21.68
CA ALA A 19 -12.01 -2.82 -22.32
C ALA A 19 -11.30 -4.15 -22.06
N ALA A 20 -9.97 -4.18 -22.18
CA ALA A 20 -9.16 -5.37 -21.90
C ALA A 20 -9.24 -5.79 -20.43
N ILE A 21 -9.25 -4.81 -19.51
CA ILE A 21 -9.42 -5.05 -18.06
C ILE A 21 -10.80 -5.66 -17.80
N LEU A 22 -11.87 -5.04 -18.32
CA LEU A 22 -13.24 -5.54 -18.18
C LEU A 22 -13.38 -6.96 -18.72
N ALA A 23 -12.89 -7.22 -19.95
CA ALA A 23 -12.93 -8.53 -20.57
C ALA A 23 -12.27 -9.60 -19.70
N ARG A 24 -11.06 -9.30 -19.20
CA ARG A 24 -10.32 -10.24 -18.35
C ARG A 24 -11.02 -10.50 -17.03
N GLN A 25 -11.49 -9.45 -16.34
CA GLN A 25 -12.21 -9.59 -15.06
C GLN A 25 -13.50 -10.41 -15.22
N LEU A 26 -14.25 -10.18 -16.30
CA LEU A 26 -15.45 -10.97 -16.58
C LEU A 26 -15.11 -12.44 -16.87
N ALA A 27 -14.10 -12.70 -17.71
CA ALA A 27 -13.68 -14.06 -18.04
C ALA A 27 -13.15 -14.81 -16.79
N GLU A 28 -12.30 -14.19 -15.99
CA GLU A 28 -11.72 -14.81 -14.78
C GLU A 28 -12.77 -15.07 -13.70
N ARG A 29 -13.74 -14.17 -13.51
CA ARG A 29 -14.72 -14.27 -12.40
C ARG A 29 -15.99 -15.05 -12.74
N SER A 30 -16.42 -15.04 -14.00
CA SER A 30 -17.64 -15.75 -14.43
C SER A 30 -17.39 -16.87 -15.42
N GLY A 31 -16.28 -16.86 -16.18
CA GLY A 31 -16.15 -17.73 -17.36
C GLY A 31 -17.15 -17.41 -18.47
N ALA A 32 -17.80 -16.23 -18.43
CA ALA A 32 -18.69 -15.79 -19.50
C ALA A 32 -17.91 -15.59 -20.81
N GLU A 33 -18.57 -15.91 -21.93
CA GLU A 33 -18.01 -15.70 -23.26
C GLU A 33 -18.03 -14.20 -23.59
N ILE A 34 -16.85 -13.63 -23.83
CA ILE A 34 -16.69 -12.21 -24.16
C ILE A 34 -16.68 -12.05 -25.68
N ILE A 35 -17.60 -11.23 -26.19
CA ILE A 35 -17.73 -10.96 -27.62
C ILE A 35 -17.29 -9.53 -27.92
N SER A 36 -16.32 -9.39 -28.82
CA SER A 36 -15.82 -8.10 -29.30
C SER A 36 -16.45 -7.67 -30.64
N ALA A 37 -17.00 -8.61 -31.42
CA ALA A 37 -17.71 -8.34 -32.70
C ALA A 37 -18.68 -9.48 -33.07
N GLY A 38 -19.77 -9.17 -33.77
CA GLY A 38 -20.76 -10.15 -34.25
C GLY A 38 -22.19 -9.60 -34.36
N PRO A 39 -23.08 -10.27 -35.14
CA PRO A 39 -24.48 -9.88 -35.29
C PRO A 39 -25.19 -9.89 -33.92
N GLU A 40 -26.12 -8.96 -33.72
CA GLU A 40 -26.92 -8.90 -32.48
C GLU A 40 -27.83 -10.13 -32.42
N THR A 41 -27.42 -11.15 -31.67
CA THR A 41 -28.33 -12.25 -31.34
C THR A 41 -29.08 -11.90 -30.06
N GLY A 42 -30.40 -12.04 -30.06
CA GLY A 42 -31.23 -11.71 -28.90
C GLY A 42 -30.87 -12.60 -27.71
N SER A 43 -30.55 -11.97 -26.57
CA SER A 43 -30.14 -12.52 -25.23
C SER A 43 -28.75 -12.07 -24.72
N GLU A 44 -28.05 -11.18 -25.44
CA GLU A 44 -26.73 -10.67 -25.03
C GLU A 44 -26.82 -9.41 -24.15
N LEU A 45 -26.05 -9.36 -23.05
CA LEU A 45 -25.80 -8.12 -22.31
C LEU A 45 -24.67 -7.34 -23.01
N ALA A 46 -24.90 -6.08 -23.33
CA ALA A 46 -23.88 -5.18 -23.87
C ALA A 46 -23.35 -4.22 -22.79
N VAL A 47 -22.03 -4.12 -22.67
CA VAL A 47 -21.36 -3.07 -21.88
C VAL A 47 -20.65 -2.13 -22.84
N ALA A 48 -21.17 -0.91 -22.96
CA ALA A 48 -20.62 0.12 -23.82
C ALA A 48 -19.69 1.04 -23.03
N LEU A 49 -18.45 1.21 -23.52
CA LEU A 49 -17.44 2.06 -22.92
C LEU A 49 -17.29 3.36 -23.70
N ALA A 50 -17.21 4.48 -22.99
CA ALA A 50 -17.09 5.82 -23.57
C ALA A 50 -16.19 6.75 -22.74
N ILE A 51 -15.66 7.78 -23.39
CA ILE A 51 -15.12 8.97 -22.72
C ILE A 51 -16.15 10.09 -22.87
N ASP A 52 -16.56 10.67 -21.74
CA ASP A 52 -17.46 11.82 -21.67
C ASP A 52 -16.96 12.79 -20.59
N PRO A 53 -16.28 13.89 -20.98
CA PRO A 53 -15.77 14.89 -20.05
C PRO A 53 -16.81 15.46 -19.08
N ALA A 54 -18.10 15.39 -19.39
CA ALA A 54 -19.17 15.83 -18.49
C ALA A 54 -19.32 14.94 -17.23
N ALA A 55 -18.68 13.78 -17.19
CA ALA A 55 -18.58 12.96 -15.98
C ALA A 55 -17.57 13.53 -14.94
N GLY A 56 -16.82 14.57 -15.30
CA GLY A 56 -15.83 15.22 -14.43
C GLY A 56 -14.47 14.52 -14.42
N ARG A 57 -13.40 15.25 -14.10
CA ARG A 57 -12.04 14.70 -14.05
C ARG A 57 -11.97 13.52 -13.09
N GLU A 58 -11.41 12.40 -13.55
CA GLU A 58 -11.36 11.11 -12.84
C GLU A 58 -12.73 10.58 -12.37
N GLY A 59 -13.83 11.16 -12.85
CA GLY A 59 -15.18 10.72 -12.55
C GLY A 59 -15.72 9.75 -13.59
N TYR A 60 -16.85 9.14 -13.28
CA TYR A 60 -17.57 8.25 -14.20
C TYR A 60 -19.08 8.41 -14.09
N ARG A 61 -19.79 7.91 -15.10
CA ARG A 61 -21.24 7.72 -15.13
C ARG A 61 -21.58 6.31 -15.62
N ILE A 62 -22.52 5.67 -14.93
CA ILE A 62 -23.13 4.40 -15.38
C ILE A 62 -24.62 4.64 -15.61
N ALA A 63 -25.11 4.30 -16.80
CA ALA A 63 -26.51 4.47 -17.20
C ALA A 63 -26.98 3.26 -18.03
N ASP A 64 -28.29 3.03 -18.07
CA ASP A 64 -28.88 2.10 -19.03
C ASP A 64 -28.93 2.75 -20.42
N GLY A 65 -28.65 1.95 -21.46
CA GLY A 65 -28.73 2.35 -22.86
C GLY A 65 -29.99 1.78 -23.52
N ALA A 66 -29.82 1.21 -24.71
CA ALA A 66 -30.86 0.38 -25.32
C ALA A 66 -31.20 -0.83 -24.42
N PRO A 67 -32.36 -1.50 -24.60
CA PRO A 67 -32.69 -2.71 -23.83
C PRO A 67 -31.55 -3.73 -23.87
N GLY A 68 -31.02 -4.09 -22.69
CA GLY A 68 -29.87 -5.00 -22.57
C GLY A 68 -28.49 -4.34 -22.71
N GLU A 69 -28.40 -3.01 -22.78
CA GLU A 69 -27.13 -2.24 -22.82
C GLU A 69 -26.92 -1.46 -21.52
N ILE A 70 -25.70 -1.51 -20.98
CA ILE A 70 -25.20 -0.63 -19.91
C ILE A 70 -24.08 0.22 -20.50
N ILE A 71 -24.13 1.52 -20.27
CA ILE A 71 -23.11 2.47 -20.69
C ILE A 71 -22.26 2.85 -19.47
N VAL A 72 -20.95 2.68 -19.57
CA VAL A 72 -19.94 3.17 -18.63
C VAL A 72 -19.13 4.26 -19.33
N ALA A 73 -19.28 5.49 -18.86
CA ALA A 73 -18.58 6.65 -19.41
C ALA A 73 -17.64 7.24 -18.35
N GLY A 74 -16.37 7.43 -18.71
CA GLY A 74 -15.39 8.12 -17.85
C GLY A 74 -15.15 9.55 -18.31
N GLY A 75 -14.91 10.48 -17.38
CA GLY A 75 -14.52 11.85 -17.73
C GLY A 75 -13.16 11.93 -18.43
N ASP A 76 -12.31 10.96 -18.11
CA ASP A 76 -11.04 10.68 -18.75
C ASP A 76 -10.77 9.16 -18.68
N ARG A 77 -9.58 8.74 -19.12
CA ARG A 77 -9.18 7.33 -19.10
C ARG A 77 -9.21 6.71 -17.70
N ARG A 78 -8.77 7.45 -16.67
CA ARG A 78 -8.77 6.96 -15.28
C ARG A 78 -10.20 6.81 -14.79
N GLY A 79 -11.03 7.83 -15.01
CA GLY A 79 -12.46 7.80 -14.73
C GLY A 79 -13.16 6.58 -15.33
N LEU A 80 -12.84 6.23 -16.58
CA LEU A 80 -13.42 5.06 -17.22
C LEU A 80 -13.00 3.73 -16.55
N ILE A 81 -11.73 3.59 -16.14
CA ILE A 81 -11.28 2.42 -15.37
C ILE A 81 -12.03 2.34 -14.04
N TYR A 82 -12.24 3.46 -13.36
CA TYR A 82 -12.97 3.50 -12.09
C TYR A 82 -14.45 3.15 -12.26
N GLY A 83 -15.07 3.59 -13.36
CA GLY A 83 -16.44 3.21 -13.71
C GLY A 83 -16.55 1.71 -14.02
N VAL A 84 -15.56 1.13 -14.71
CA VAL A 84 -15.46 -0.33 -14.91
C VAL A 84 -15.33 -1.03 -13.55
N GLY A 85 -14.48 -0.55 -12.64
CA GLY A 85 -14.38 -1.06 -11.28
C GLY A 85 -15.72 -1.04 -10.55
N ARG A 86 -16.43 0.09 -10.57
CA ARG A 86 -17.76 0.20 -9.95
C ARG A 86 -18.77 -0.80 -10.50
N LEU A 87 -18.79 -1.01 -11.83
CA LEU A 87 -19.65 -2.00 -12.46
C LEU A 87 -19.33 -3.42 -11.96
N LEU A 88 -18.05 -3.75 -11.81
CA LEU A 88 -17.57 -5.06 -11.38
C LEU A 88 -17.83 -5.31 -9.88
N HIS A 89 -17.61 -4.33 -9.01
CA HIS A 89 -17.68 -4.53 -7.55
C HIS A 89 -19.09 -4.88 -7.05
N GLU A 90 -20.13 -4.32 -7.66
CA GLU A 90 -21.53 -4.62 -7.33
C GLU A 90 -22.13 -5.80 -8.12
N ALA A 91 -21.39 -6.36 -9.06
CA ALA A 91 -21.91 -7.44 -9.89
C ALA A 91 -21.99 -8.77 -9.12
N VAL A 92 -22.93 -9.61 -9.55
CA VAL A 92 -23.02 -11.01 -9.12
C VAL A 92 -22.45 -11.88 -10.22
N TYR A 93 -21.59 -12.82 -9.81
CA TYR A 93 -20.92 -13.75 -10.70
C TYR A 93 -21.37 -15.18 -10.39
N SER A 94 -21.74 -15.91 -11.44
CA SER A 94 -22.05 -17.34 -11.44
C SER A 94 -21.32 -18.00 -12.61
N PRO A 95 -21.12 -19.34 -12.60
CA PRO A 95 -20.49 -20.03 -13.72
C PRO A 95 -21.22 -19.75 -15.05
N GLY A 96 -20.51 -19.12 -15.99
CA GLY A 96 -20.99 -18.70 -17.29
C GLY A 96 -21.89 -17.45 -17.29
N GLU A 97 -22.06 -16.76 -16.17
CA GLU A 97 -23.02 -15.65 -16.03
C GLU A 97 -22.44 -14.47 -15.23
N PHE A 98 -22.71 -13.29 -15.74
CA PHE A 98 -22.37 -12.01 -15.13
C PHE A 98 -23.65 -11.18 -15.04
N ARG A 99 -24.03 -10.81 -13.82
CA ARG A 99 -25.19 -9.95 -13.60
C ARG A 99 -24.73 -8.61 -13.01
N PRO A 100 -24.79 -7.51 -13.78
CA PRO A 100 -24.36 -6.20 -13.30
C PRO A 100 -25.23 -5.73 -12.13
N GLY A 101 -24.63 -4.96 -11.23
CA GLY A 101 -25.33 -4.34 -10.11
C GLY A 101 -26.38 -3.30 -10.55
N PRO A 102 -27.31 -2.92 -9.67
CA PRO A 102 -28.38 -1.98 -9.99
C PRO A 102 -27.92 -0.51 -10.01
N TRP A 103 -26.71 -0.18 -9.53
CA TRP A 103 -26.28 1.21 -9.43
C TRP A 103 -26.20 1.89 -10.80
N ARG A 104 -26.85 3.05 -10.88
CA ARG A 104 -26.84 3.98 -12.02
C ARG A 104 -26.69 5.38 -11.48
N GLY A 105 -25.86 6.20 -12.11
CA GLY A 105 -25.55 7.54 -11.64
C GLY A 105 -24.16 8.00 -12.06
N ALA A 106 -23.72 9.11 -11.48
CA ALA A 106 -22.39 9.66 -11.68
C ALA A 106 -21.64 9.75 -10.34
N SER A 107 -20.32 9.61 -10.37
CA SER A 107 -19.46 9.74 -9.19
C SER A 107 -18.12 10.33 -9.57
N VAL A 108 -17.60 11.22 -8.72
CA VAL A 108 -16.31 11.90 -8.84
C VAL A 108 -15.60 11.76 -7.50
N PRO A 109 -14.28 11.49 -7.46
CA PRO A 109 -13.56 11.35 -6.19
C PRO A 109 -13.49 12.67 -5.41
N ASP A 110 -13.70 12.61 -4.10
CA ASP A 110 -13.53 13.74 -3.18
C ASP A 110 -12.08 14.19 -3.05
N LYS A 111 -11.13 13.24 -3.11
CA LYS A 111 -9.70 13.49 -2.89
C LYS A 111 -8.89 13.38 -4.19
N PRO A 112 -8.10 14.41 -4.56
CA PRO A 112 -7.29 14.39 -5.77
C PRO A 112 -6.09 13.44 -5.71
N VAL A 113 -5.55 13.13 -4.53
CA VAL A 113 -4.40 12.23 -4.37
C VAL A 113 -4.85 10.94 -3.69
N ARG A 114 -4.83 9.84 -4.42
CA ARG A 114 -5.27 8.52 -3.94
C ARG A 114 -4.14 7.57 -4.29
N GLY A 115 -3.06 7.66 -3.55
CA GLY A 115 -1.82 6.98 -3.88
C GLY A 115 -1.62 5.68 -3.12
N LEU A 116 -0.66 4.89 -3.57
CA LEU A 116 -0.15 3.68 -2.93
C LEU A 116 1.31 3.89 -2.58
N TYR A 117 1.73 3.45 -1.41
CA TYR A 117 3.14 3.28 -1.08
C TYR A 117 3.45 1.79 -0.96
N PHE A 118 4.29 1.28 -1.87
CA PHE A 118 4.82 -0.08 -1.79
C PHE A 118 6.19 0.01 -1.11
N ALA A 119 6.24 -0.36 0.16
CA ALA A 119 7.51 -0.48 0.87
C ALA A 119 8.28 -1.67 0.26
N THR A 120 9.44 -1.44 -0.35
CA THR A 120 10.23 -2.48 -1.05
C THR A 120 11.43 -2.91 -0.22
N HIS A 121 11.20 -3.23 1.06
CA HIS A 121 12.25 -3.61 2.01
C HIS A 121 12.00 -4.97 2.68
N PHE A 122 12.94 -5.43 3.48
CA PHE A 122 12.84 -6.65 4.31
C PHE A 122 12.52 -7.96 3.57
N HIS A 123 12.75 -8.02 2.25
CA HIS A 123 12.30 -9.13 1.41
C HIS A 123 10.79 -9.43 1.57
N ASN A 124 9.98 -8.38 1.67
CA ASN A 124 8.52 -8.51 1.66
C ASN A 124 7.98 -8.81 0.24
N TYR A 125 6.65 -8.93 0.11
CA TYR A 125 5.99 -9.26 -1.16
C TYR A 125 6.39 -8.32 -2.31
N TYR A 126 6.45 -7.01 -2.06
CA TYR A 126 6.80 -6.04 -3.11
C TYR A 126 8.25 -6.14 -3.56
N HIS A 127 9.13 -6.59 -2.66
CA HIS A 127 10.54 -6.83 -2.96
C HIS A 127 10.71 -8.10 -3.80
N ASP A 128 10.08 -9.21 -3.41
CA ASP A 128 10.46 -10.54 -3.88
C ASP A 128 9.49 -11.20 -4.88
N ALA A 129 8.21 -10.82 -4.88
CA ALA A 129 7.23 -11.46 -5.76
C ALA A 129 7.56 -11.23 -7.25
N PRO A 130 7.14 -12.13 -8.17
CA PRO A 130 7.29 -11.92 -9.60
C PRO A 130 6.63 -10.60 -10.05
N PRO A 131 7.28 -9.77 -10.89
CA PRO A 131 6.70 -8.51 -11.33
C PRO A 131 5.29 -8.62 -11.92
N ALA A 132 5.02 -9.67 -12.71
CA ALA A 132 3.72 -9.92 -13.31
C ALA A 132 2.58 -10.09 -12.29
N GLU A 133 2.86 -10.62 -11.09
CA GLU A 133 1.86 -10.72 -10.02
C GLU A 133 1.55 -9.34 -9.43
N ILE A 134 2.58 -8.52 -9.22
CA ILE A 134 2.43 -7.14 -8.73
C ILE A 134 1.71 -6.27 -9.76
N GLU A 135 2.00 -6.44 -11.05
CA GLU A 135 1.29 -5.78 -12.15
C GLU A 135 -0.20 -6.10 -12.14
N LYS A 136 -0.54 -7.41 -12.03
CA LYS A 136 -1.94 -7.83 -11.92
C LYS A 136 -2.59 -7.21 -10.69
N TYR A 137 -1.93 -7.24 -9.55
CA TYR A 137 -2.45 -6.67 -8.31
C TYR A 137 -2.63 -5.16 -8.39
N LEU A 138 -1.67 -4.43 -8.97
CA LEU A 138 -1.76 -2.99 -9.16
C LEU A 138 -2.96 -2.65 -10.03
N GLU A 139 -3.19 -3.37 -11.13
CA GLU A 139 -4.37 -3.13 -11.97
C GLU A 139 -5.70 -3.30 -11.20
N GLU A 140 -5.78 -4.31 -10.34
CA GLU A 140 -6.94 -4.50 -9.46
C GLU A 140 -7.11 -3.35 -8.47
N LEU A 141 -6.03 -2.80 -7.91
CA LEU A 141 -6.09 -1.62 -7.04
C LEU A 141 -6.54 -0.36 -7.80
N VAL A 142 -6.21 -0.24 -9.10
CA VAL A 142 -6.70 0.89 -9.92
C VAL A 142 -8.21 0.82 -10.11
N LEU A 143 -8.81 -0.37 -10.22
CA LEU A 143 -10.28 -0.51 -10.25
C LEU A 143 -10.95 0.06 -8.98
N TRP A 144 -10.23 0.07 -7.87
CA TRP A 144 -10.66 0.69 -6.62
C TRP A 144 -10.44 2.20 -6.55
N GLY A 145 -9.85 2.85 -7.55
CA GLY A 145 -9.75 4.31 -7.61
C GLY A 145 -8.37 4.90 -7.30
N TYR A 146 -7.34 4.08 -7.04
CA TYR A 146 -5.98 4.59 -6.85
C TYR A 146 -5.44 5.26 -8.12
N ASN A 147 -4.65 6.34 -7.97
CA ASN A 147 -4.13 7.16 -9.05
C ASN A 147 -2.64 7.49 -8.95
N ALA A 148 -1.94 7.01 -7.93
CA ALA A 148 -0.49 7.18 -7.80
C ALA A 148 0.19 5.96 -7.18
N LEU A 149 1.45 5.71 -7.53
CA LEU A 149 2.31 4.69 -6.95
C LEU A 149 3.65 5.31 -6.56
N VAL A 150 4.05 5.13 -5.30
CA VAL A 150 5.34 5.54 -4.78
C VAL A 150 6.05 4.32 -4.17
N ALA A 151 7.36 4.25 -4.33
CA ALA A 151 8.20 3.22 -3.73
C ALA A 151 9.47 3.82 -3.12
N TRP A 152 10.15 3.05 -2.27
CA TRP A 152 11.42 3.45 -1.67
C TRP A 152 12.54 2.53 -2.15
N TYR A 153 13.54 3.12 -2.80
CA TYR A 153 14.80 2.45 -3.07
C TYR A 153 15.71 2.65 -1.84
N ASP A 154 15.68 1.68 -0.92
CA ASP A 154 16.46 1.74 0.32
C ASP A 154 17.96 1.56 0.03
N MET A 155 18.71 2.65 0.08
CA MET A 155 20.15 2.64 -0.20
C MET A 155 20.94 1.79 0.81
N ASN A 156 20.42 1.60 2.03
CA ASN A 156 21.10 0.87 3.09
C ASN A 156 21.22 -0.64 2.79
N HIS A 157 20.44 -1.13 1.82
CA HIS A 157 20.53 -2.50 1.33
C HIS A 157 21.78 -2.75 0.48
N TYR A 158 22.35 -1.70 -0.11
CA TYR A 158 23.36 -1.83 -1.17
C TYR A 158 24.68 -1.17 -0.80
N ARG A 159 25.76 -1.61 -1.47
CA ARG A 159 27.09 -0.99 -1.35
C ARG A 159 27.28 0.23 -2.25
N GLY A 160 26.33 0.53 -3.14
CA GLY A 160 26.41 1.63 -4.10
C GLY A 160 25.49 1.37 -5.29
N LEU A 161 25.38 2.35 -6.20
CA LEU A 161 24.60 2.22 -7.44
C LEU A 161 25.05 1.03 -8.31
N ASP A 162 26.36 0.79 -8.37
CA ASP A 162 26.95 -0.27 -9.20
C ASP A 162 26.86 -1.68 -8.59
N ASP A 163 26.36 -1.80 -7.36
CA ASP A 163 26.08 -3.09 -6.73
C ASP A 163 25.07 -3.87 -7.61
N PRO A 164 25.33 -5.15 -7.96
CA PRO A 164 24.40 -5.94 -8.77
C PRO A 164 22.97 -5.97 -8.20
N ASP A 165 22.83 -6.05 -6.87
CA ASP A 165 21.51 -6.09 -6.22
C ASP A 165 20.82 -4.72 -6.29
N SER A 166 21.60 -3.64 -6.24
CA SER A 166 21.10 -2.27 -6.46
C SER A 166 20.55 -2.12 -7.88
N ARG A 167 21.32 -2.55 -8.88
CA ARG A 167 20.91 -2.47 -10.29
C ARG A 167 19.65 -3.28 -10.55
N ALA A 168 19.57 -4.49 -10.00
CA ALA A 168 18.38 -5.33 -10.10
C ALA A 168 17.14 -4.68 -9.48
N MET A 169 17.27 -4.03 -8.31
CA MET A 169 16.17 -3.29 -7.69
C MET A 169 15.75 -2.07 -8.50
N ILE A 170 16.70 -1.29 -9.02
CA ILE A 170 16.41 -0.14 -9.89
C ILE A 170 15.65 -0.60 -11.14
N GLU A 171 16.12 -1.66 -11.81
CA GLU A 171 15.44 -2.21 -12.99
C GLU A 171 14.02 -2.68 -12.66
N ARG A 172 13.84 -3.36 -11.53
CA ARG A 172 12.53 -3.79 -11.04
C ARG A 172 11.59 -2.61 -10.81
N LEU A 173 12.01 -1.59 -10.05
CA LEU A 173 11.19 -0.41 -9.77
C LEU A 173 10.87 0.36 -11.06
N ARG A 174 11.82 0.49 -11.98
CA ARG A 174 11.58 1.13 -13.29
C ARG A 174 10.53 0.38 -14.11
N HIS A 175 10.56 -0.94 -14.11
CA HIS A 175 9.56 -1.77 -14.77
C HIS A 175 8.17 -1.57 -14.16
N LEU A 176 8.05 -1.64 -12.83
CA LEU A 176 6.77 -1.43 -12.12
C LEU A 176 6.22 -0.01 -12.35
N PHE A 177 7.06 1.01 -12.33
CA PHE A 177 6.66 2.38 -12.64
C PHE A 177 6.24 2.58 -14.10
N SER A 178 6.89 1.90 -15.04
CA SER A 178 6.48 1.93 -16.46
C SER A 178 5.08 1.33 -16.61
N PHE A 179 4.81 0.19 -15.97
CA PHE A 179 3.49 -0.41 -15.96
C PHE A 179 2.44 0.49 -15.26
N ALA A 180 2.79 1.11 -14.13
CA ALA A 180 1.92 2.06 -13.46
C ALA A 180 1.55 3.26 -14.37
N ARG A 181 2.51 3.79 -15.13
CA ARG A 181 2.27 4.82 -16.16
C ARG A 181 1.33 4.34 -17.25
N GLU A 182 1.47 3.11 -17.72
CA GLU A 182 0.54 2.53 -18.70
C GLU A 182 -0.90 2.47 -18.19
N LEU A 183 -1.09 2.22 -16.89
CA LEU A 183 -2.39 2.28 -16.22
C LEU A 183 -2.89 3.72 -15.97
N GLY A 184 -2.03 4.72 -16.21
CA GLY A 184 -2.33 6.13 -16.04
C GLY A 184 -2.05 6.63 -14.62
N LEU A 185 -1.22 5.96 -13.82
CA LEU A 185 -0.87 6.39 -12.47
C LEU A 185 0.25 7.42 -12.52
N ASP A 186 0.20 8.34 -11.56
CA ASP A 186 1.35 9.16 -11.21
C ASP A 186 2.38 8.28 -10.47
N ILE A 187 3.68 8.52 -10.66
CA ILE A 187 4.75 7.71 -10.06
C ILE A 187 5.71 8.57 -9.24
N GLY A 188 6.36 7.99 -8.24
CA GLY A 188 7.34 8.72 -7.44
C GLY A 188 8.21 7.88 -6.53
N LEU A 189 9.18 8.55 -5.91
CA LEU A 189 10.13 7.95 -4.97
C LEU A 189 10.02 8.57 -3.58
N VAL A 190 10.21 7.74 -2.56
CA VAL A 190 10.55 8.19 -1.21
C VAL A 190 12.07 8.30 -1.10
N THR A 191 12.55 9.44 -0.61
CA THR A 191 13.98 9.66 -0.33
C THR A 191 14.16 10.04 1.13
N VAL A 192 15.00 9.31 1.85
CA VAL A 192 15.33 9.66 3.23
C VAL A 192 16.36 10.80 3.22
N ALA A 193 16.10 11.90 3.91
CA ALA A 193 16.84 13.15 3.69
C ALA A 193 18.35 13.11 3.99
N ASN A 194 18.82 12.09 4.71
CA ASN A 194 20.24 11.86 4.97
C ASN A 194 20.68 10.40 4.72
N GLU A 195 20.02 9.72 3.79
CA GLU A 195 20.32 8.35 3.39
C GLU A 195 21.68 8.20 2.71
N SER A 196 22.23 6.99 2.81
CA SER A 196 23.47 6.62 2.14
C SER A 196 23.61 5.11 1.99
N TYR A 197 24.51 4.70 1.10
CA TYR A 197 24.85 3.29 0.93
C TYR A 197 25.57 2.71 2.15
N ARG A 198 25.46 1.39 2.33
CA ARG A 198 26.12 0.66 3.43
C ARG A 198 27.65 0.79 3.43
N SER A 199 28.24 1.06 2.26
CA SER A 199 29.68 1.26 2.08
C SER A 199 30.16 2.66 2.47
N SER A 200 29.25 3.57 2.82
CA SER A 200 29.61 4.96 3.12
C SER A 200 30.56 5.08 4.31
N PRO A 201 31.49 6.06 4.30
CA PRO A 201 32.48 6.21 5.35
C PRO A 201 31.85 6.42 6.74
N ARG A 202 32.24 5.60 7.72
CA ARG A 202 31.65 5.60 9.07
C ARG A 202 31.86 6.93 9.79
N GLU A 203 32.97 7.60 9.54
CA GLU A 203 33.31 8.90 10.10
C GLU A 203 32.29 9.99 9.70
N LEU A 204 31.62 9.85 8.56
CA LEU A 204 30.56 10.76 8.09
C LEU A 204 29.17 10.42 8.66
N GLY A 205 29.05 9.31 9.39
CA GLY A 205 27.79 8.85 9.96
C GLY A 205 27.08 9.90 10.81
N ARG A 206 25.75 9.85 10.85
CA ARG A 206 24.93 10.69 11.72
C ARG A 206 25.35 10.55 13.20
N VAL A 207 24.97 11.53 14.01
CA VAL A 207 24.92 11.35 15.47
C VAL A 207 23.54 10.76 15.80
N PRO A 208 23.45 9.54 16.35
CA PRO A 208 22.16 8.91 16.65
C PRO A 208 21.54 9.48 17.95
N GLU A 209 20.21 9.59 18.01
CA GLU A 209 19.48 9.66 19.30
C GLU A 209 19.29 8.25 19.88
N TYR A 210 19.16 7.25 19.00
CA TYR A 210 19.00 5.84 19.30
C TYR A 210 19.65 5.00 18.19
N ALA A 211 20.02 3.74 18.49
CA ALA A 211 20.86 2.89 17.65
C ALA A 211 20.21 2.36 16.33
N PHE A 212 19.17 3.02 15.82
CA PHE A 212 18.30 2.42 14.80
C PHE A 212 18.68 2.78 13.37
N MET A 213 19.03 1.77 12.56
CA MET A 213 19.39 1.80 11.13
C MET A 213 20.82 2.29 10.82
N PRO A 214 21.70 1.45 10.25
CA PRO A 214 22.95 1.89 9.65
C PRO A 214 22.69 2.69 8.36
N GLY A 215 23.72 3.36 7.83
CA GLY A 215 23.68 4.00 6.52
C GLY A 215 23.01 5.38 6.45
N LEU A 216 22.99 6.13 7.56
CA LEU A 216 22.65 7.55 7.56
C LEU A 216 23.85 8.44 7.86
N LEU A 217 23.93 9.57 7.17
CA LEU A 217 25.05 10.53 7.29
C LEU A 217 24.66 11.79 8.06
N CYS A 218 25.66 12.47 8.62
CA CYS A 218 25.49 13.81 9.16
C CYS A 218 25.75 14.84 8.05
N PRO A 219 24.77 15.67 7.64
CA PRO A 219 25.01 16.69 6.62
C PRO A 219 25.98 17.79 7.08
N ASN A 220 26.17 17.94 8.40
CA ASN A 220 27.04 18.96 8.99
C ASN A 220 28.48 18.50 9.25
N LYS A 221 28.81 17.23 8.97
CA LYS A 221 30.22 16.78 8.95
C LYS A 221 30.86 17.15 7.61
N PRO A 222 32.15 17.52 7.57
CA PRO A 222 32.83 17.84 6.31
C PRO A 222 32.70 16.70 5.28
N GLY A 223 32.14 16.99 4.10
CA GLY A 223 31.90 15.98 3.05
C GLY A 223 30.58 15.20 3.19
N GLY A 224 29.87 15.33 4.31
CA GLY A 224 28.64 14.57 4.58
C GLY A 224 27.48 15.01 3.69
N ARG A 225 27.21 16.32 3.58
CA ARG A 225 26.18 16.88 2.70
C ARG A 225 26.46 16.55 1.24
N GLU A 226 27.71 16.71 0.81
CA GLU A 226 28.13 16.45 -0.57
C GLU A 226 27.92 14.99 -0.95
N LEU A 227 28.23 14.04 -0.06
CA LEU A 227 28.01 12.62 -0.31
C LEU A 227 26.52 12.27 -0.35
N ILE A 228 25.70 12.81 0.56
CA ILE A 228 24.24 12.61 0.52
C ILE A 228 23.70 13.06 -0.84
N LEU A 229 24.00 14.29 -1.26
CA LEU A 229 23.50 14.83 -2.52
C LEU A 229 24.04 14.09 -3.75
N LYS A 230 25.28 13.59 -3.68
CA LYS A 230 25.84 12.73 -4.74
C LYS A 230 25.05 11.43 -4.88
N ASN A 231 24.72 10.78 -3.76
CA ASN A 231 23.93 9.54 -3.78
C ASN A 231 22.52 9.79 -4.34
N MET A 232 21.86 10.86 -3.87
CA MET A 232 20.54 11.28 -4.36
C MET A 232 20.54 11.64 -5.85
N ALA A 233 21.62 12.27 -6.35
CA ALA A 233 21.75 12.59 -7.76
C ALA A 233 21.80 11.31 -8.62
N GLY A 234 22.54 10.30 -8.18
CA GLY A 234 22.62 9.02 -8.89
C GLY A 234 21.29 8.26 -8.89
N GLU A 235 20.54 8.29 -7.78
CA GLU A 235 19.18 7.76 -7.75
C GLU A 235 18.26 8.50 -8.73
N PHE A 236 18.19 9.84 -8.66
CA PHE A 236 17.33 10.61 -9.57
C PHE A 236 17.69 10.44 -11.04
N GLU A 237 18.99 10.32 -11.37
CA GLU A 237 19.47 10.00 -12.70
C GLU A 237 18.98 8.62 -13.16
N ALA A 238 19.09 7.60 -12.30
CA ALA A 238 18.66 6.24 -12.61
C ALA A 238 17.16 6.15 -12.98
N PHE A 239 16.33 7.06 -12.46
CA PHE A 239 14.90 7.15 -12.77
C PHE A 239 14.53 8.26 -13.76
N ALA A 240 15.46 9.11 -14.21
CA ALA A 240 15.21 10.32 -15.02
C ALA A 240 14.34 10.06 -16.27
N GLY A 241 14.58 8.95 -16.96
CA GLY A 241 13.82 8.59 -18.17
C GLY A 241 12.32 8.37 -17.96
N LEU A 242 11.87 8.15 -16.71
CA LEU A 242 10.45 7.94 -16.37
C LEU A 242 9.71 9.24 -16.04
N LYS A 243 10.45 10.33 -15.79
CA LYS A 243 9.93 11.65 -15.37
C LYS A 243 8.97 11.51 -14.18
N LEU A 244 9.50 11.39 -12.97
CA LEU A 244 8.68 11.18 -11.77
C LEU A 244 7.70 12.36 -11.54
N ASP A 245 6.50 12.08 -11.03
CA ASP A 245 5.50 13.10 -10.68
C ASP A 245 5.52 13.47 -9.20
N PHE A 246 6.10 12.61 -8.37
CA PHE A 246 6.28 12.82 -6.94
C PHE A 246 7.70 12.53 -6.51
N ILE A 247 8.24 13.39 -5.66
CA ILE A 247 9.42 13.10 -4.84
C ILE A 247 9.02 13.37 -3.40
N TRP A 248 9.30 12.44 -2.50
CA TRP A 248 9.11 12.66 -1.08
C TRP A 248 10.45 12.79 -0.39
N THR A 249 10.54 13.73 0.53
CA THR A 249 11.66 13.77 1.49
C THR A 249 11.14 13.29 2.83
N TRP A 250 11.82 12.28 3.39
CA TRP A 250 11.39 11.57 4.59
C TRP A 250 12.29 11.90 5.80
N PRO A 251 11.70 12.20 6.97
CA PRO A 251 12.44 12.47 8.20
C PRO A 251 12.63 11.15 8.96
N TYR A 252 12.40 11.17 10.27
CA TYR A 252 12.54 10.06 11.22
C TYR A 252 11.92 8.75 10.72
N ASP A 253 12.42 7.63 11.25
CA ASP A 253 12.02 6.29 10.81
C ASP A 253 12.11 6.13 9.28
N PRO A 254 13.34 6.17 8.69
CA PRO A 254 14.62 6.09 9.40
C PRO A 254 15.43 7.39 9.58
N GLY A 255 15.18 8.46 8.82
CA GLY A 255 16.09 9.60 8.61
C GLY A 255 16.25 10.62 9.73
N SER A 256 17.42 10.70 10.40
CA SER A 256 17.71 11.75 11.39
C SER A 256 19.19 11.97 11.69
N CYS A 257 19.54 13.12 12.27
CA CYS A 257 20.85 13.38 12.87
C CYS A 257 20.74 14.33 14.07
N PHE A 258 21.38 13.97 15.18
CA PHE A 258 21.30 14.68 16.47
C PHE A 258 22.57 15.44 16.85
N CYS A 259 23.41 15.77 15.86
CA CYS A 259 24.52 16.68 16.13
C CYS A 259 23.98 18.07 16.47
N GLU A 260 24.78 18.89 17.15
CA GLU A 260 24.36 20.21 17.63
C GLU A 260 23.77 21.10 16.53
N LYS A 261 24.29 21.01 15.30
CA LYS A 261 23.84 21.79 14.15
C LYS A 261 22.59 21.25 13.46
N CYS A 262 22.26 19.99 13.66
CA CYS A 262 21.13 19.35 13.00
C CYS A 262 19.85 19.43 13.84
N ARG A 263 19.96 19.46 15.17
CA ARG A 263 18.81 19.40 16.07
C ARG A 263 18.02 20.74 16.14
N PRO A 264 16.71 20.71 16.42
CA PRO A 264 15.84 19.52 16.29
C PRO A 264 15.76 19.11 14.82
N TRP A 265 15.91 17.81 14.52
CA TRP A 265 16.17 17.37 13.15
C TRP A 265 15.06 17.80 12.19
N GLY A 266 13.80 17.46 12.48
CA GLY A 266 12.65 17.75 11.64
C GLY A 266 12.41 19.24 11.42
N GLY A 267 12.62 20.06 12.45
CA GLY A 267 12.44 21.52 12.39
C GLY A 267 13.66 22.32 11.91
N ASN A 268 14.78 21.67 11.61
CA ASN A 268 16.06 22.31 11.25
C ASN A 268 16.78 21.53 10.13
N GLY A 269 17.68 20.60 10.48
CA GLY A 269 18.56 19.94 9.50
C GLY A 269 17.81 19.20 8.39
N PHE A 270 16.64 18.65 8.69
CA PHE A 270 15.76 18.01 7.71
C PHE A 270 15.26 19.02 6.66
N ILE A 271 14.74 20.18 7.09
CA ILE A 271 14.20 21.20 6.18
C ILE A 271 15.29 21.70 5.23
N GLU A 272 16.50 21.92 5.75
CA GLU A 272 17.63 22.33 4.92
C GLU A 272 17.97 21.29 3.86
N MET A 273 18.11 20.01 4.26
CA MET A 273 18.40 18.93 3.34
C MET A 273 17.28 18.70 2.32
N SER A 274 16.02 18.73 2.75
CA SER A 274 14.86 18.58 1.86
C SER A 274 14.81 19.67 0.80
N ARG A 275 15.17 20.92 1.13
CA ARG A 275 15.26 22.02 0.16
C ARG A 275 16.37 21.77 -0.88
N GLU A 276 17.52 21.25 -0.47
CA GLU A 276 18.61 20.92 -1.41
C GLU A 276 18.23 19.75 -2.31
N ILE A 277 17.61 18.71 -1.74
CA ILE A 277 17.07 17.57 -2.48
C ILE A 277 15.98 18.03 -3.47
N ALA A 278 15.12 18.97 -3.09
CA ALA A 278 14.14 19.59 -3.98
C ALA A 278 14.78 20.23 -5.21
N GLY A 279 15.80 21.06 -4.97
CA GLY A 279 16.54 21.75 -6.02
C GLY A 279 17.28 20.77 -6.94
N LEU A 280 17.77 19.66 -6.39
CA LEU A 280 18.41 18.58 -7.15
C LEU A 280 17.39 17.79 -7.98
N ALA A 281 16.28 17.36 -7.37
CA ALA A 281 15.21 16.61 -8.02
C ALA A 281 14.68 17.32 -9.26
N ARG A 282 14.47 18.64 -9.19
CA ARG A 282 14.01 19.47 -10.31
C ARG A 282 14.91 19.44 -11.54
N ARG A 283 16.20 19.13 -11.40
CA ARG A 283 17.12 19.01 -12.54
C ARG A 283 16.86 17.76 -13.36
N TYR A 284 16.40 16.69 -12.71
CA TYR A 284 16.11 15.40 -13.35
C TYR A 284 14.62 15.21 -13.65
N HIS A 285 13.76 15.76 -12.79
CA HIS A 285 12.30 15.60 -12.79
C HIS A 285 11.61 16.97 -12.61
N PRO A 286 11.64 17.85 -13.62
CA PRO A 286 11.23 19.26 -13.47
C PRO A 286 9.75 19.46 -13.14
N SER A 287 8.90 18.48 -13.46
CA SER A 287 7.46 18.51 -13.17
C SER A 287 7.07 17.78 -11.88
N ALA A 288 8.04 17.19 -11.16
CA ALA A 288 7.74 16.46 -9.94
C ALA A 288 7.23 17.39 -8.85
N ARG A 289 6.13 16.98 -8.20
CA ARG A 289 5.59 17.62 -7.01
C ARG A 289 6.34 17.10 -5.80
N LEU A 290 6.77 18.01 -4.93
CA LEU A 290 7.50 17.64 -3.73
C LEU A 290 6.57 17.54 -2.52
N VAL A 291 6.64 16.37 -1.87
CA VAL A 291 5.95 16.06 -0.62
C VAL A 291 6.96 16.08 0.53
N LEU A 292 6.79 17.03 1.46
CA LEU A 292 7.57 17.09 2.69
C LEU A 292 6.86 16.27 3.77
N SER A 293 7.44 15.13 4.15
CA SER A 293 6.90 14.31 5.24
C SER A 293 7.24 14.90 6.61
N THR A 294 6.28 14.85 7.53
CA THR A 294 6.43 15.22 8.95
C THR A 294 6.31 13.99 9.85
N TRP A 295 6.60 12.80 9.31
CA TRP A 295 6.44 11.53 10.02
C TRP A 295 7.14 11.57 11.39
N THR A 296 6.36 11.35 12.45
CA THR A 296 6.80 11.35 13.86
C THR A 296 7.46 12.65 14.35
N PHE A 297 7.17 13.79 13.72
CA PHE A 297 7.61 15.11 14.22
C PHE A 297 7.21 15.35 15.67
N LYS A 298 8.17 15.80 16.47
CA LYS A 298 7.96 16.27 17.85
C LYS A 298 7.46 17.73 17.84
N PRO A 299 6.92 18.27 18.95
CA PRO A 299 6.43 19.65 19.00
C PRO A 299 7.44 20.70 18.50
N GLU A 300 8.72 20.56 18.88
CA GLU A 300 9.79 21.46 18.45
C GLU A 300 10.09 21.40 16.94
N ASP A 301 9.86 20.24 16.32
CA ASP A 301 10.00 20.07 14.86
C ASP A 301 8.87 20.82 14.13
N TRP A 302 7.64 20.69 14.63
CA TRP A 302 6.49 21.41 14.10
C TRP A 302 6.65 22.93 14.24
N GLU A 303 7.13 23.41 15.38
CA GLU A 303 7.44 24.82 15.57
C GLU A 303 8.54 25.31 14.62
N GLY A 304 9.58 24.49 14.39
CA GLY A 304 10.63 24.77 13.42
C GLY A 304 10.08 24.89 12.00
N LEU A 305 9.25 23.93 11.60
CA LEU A 305 8.58 23.95 10.30
C LEU A 305 7.66 25.16 10.14
N ALA A 306 6.87 25.49 11.16
CA ALA A 306 5.99 26.67 11.15
C ALA A 306 6.79 27.98 11.05
N ARG A 307 7.95 28.08 11.70
CA ARG A 307 8.85 29.24 11.55
C ARG A 307 9.45 29.34 10.15
N ALA A 308 9.86 28.20 9.58
CA ALA A 308 10.45 28.12 8.25
C ALA A 308 9.42 28.43 7.15
N PHE A 309 8.19 27.96 7.31
CA PHE A 309 7.08 28.12 6.36
C PHE A 309 6.06 29.15 6.86
N ARG A 310 6.55 30.24 7.49
CA ARG A 310 5.72 31.42 7.79
C ARG A 310 5.11 31.98 6.51
N GLU A 311 5.89 31.92 5.43
CA GLU A 311 5.42 32.11 4.07
C GLU A 311 5.43 30.76 3.34
N ARG A 312 4.55 30.63 2.34
CA ARG A 312 4.48 29.40 1.55
C ARG A 312 5.79 29.19 0.79
N PRO A 313 6.49 28.05 0.97
CA PRO A 313 7.71 27.77 0.20
C PRO A 313 7.39 27.55 -1.27
N ASP A 314 8.32 27.90 -2.15
CA ASP A 314 8.25 27.68 -3.60
C ASP A 314 8.73 26.28 -4.03
N TRP A 315 9.22 25.48 -3.07
CA TRP A 315 9.82 24.17 -3.31
C TRP A 315 9.04 22.99 -2.76
N VAL A 316 7.94 23.22 -2.04
CA VAL A 316 7.05 22.17 -1.51
C VAL A 316 5.64 22.34 -2.07
N ASP A 317 5.07 21.23 -2.54
CA ASP A 317 3.70 21.18 -3.06
C ASP A 317 2.72 20.64 -2.02
N TYR A 318 3.17 19.71 -1.16
CA TYR A 318 2.36 19.08 -0.12
C TYR A 318 3.15 18.91 1.19
N ILE A 319 2.44 19.03 2.31
CA ILE A 319 2.89 18.48 3.59
C ILE A 319 2.19 17.12 3.77
N MET A 320 2.95 16.10 4.16
CA MET A 320 2.40 14.81 4.57
C MET A 320 2.49 14.68 6.08
N ALA A 321 1.34 14.54 6.74
CA ALA A 321 1.25 14.43 8.19
C ALA A 321 0.43 13.21 8.60
N ASP A 322 1.05 12.34 9.39
CA ASP A 322 0.41 11.23 10.07
C ASP A 322 1.32 10.72 11.20
N ALA A 323 0.84 9.80 12.01
CA ALA A 323 1.65 9.10 13.00
C ALA A 323 1.09 7.69 13.25
N HIS A 324 1.84 6.86 13.98
CA HIS A 324 1.45 5.46 14.21
C HIS A 324 0.06 5.29 14.84
N ARG A 325 -0.37 6.22 15.71
CA ARG A 325 -1.56 6.03 16.54
C ARG A 325 -2.62 7.08 16.37
N GLU A 326 -2.29 8.35 16.24
CA GLU A 326 -3.24 9.46 16.19
C GLU A 326 -2.77 10.47 15.17
N PHE A 327 -3.71 11.17 14.53
CA PHE A 327 -3.38 12.23 13.61
C PHE A 327 -2.63 13.36 14.35
N PRO A 328 -1.54 13.94 13.80
CA PRO A 328 -0.77 14.96 14.49
C PRO A 328 -1.63 16.15 14.95
N GLU A 329 -1.47 16.54 16.21
CA GLU A 329 -2.31 17.59 16.81
C GLU A 329 -2.02 18.98 16.23
N PHE A 330 -0.78 19.23 15.82
CA PHE A 330 -0.34 20.56 15.37
C PHE A 330 -1.15 21.07 14.17
N PRO A 331 -1.28 20.34 13.03
CA PRO A 331 -2.14 20.77 11.93
C PRO A 331 -3.61 20.99 12.32
N LEU A 332 -4.11 20.28 13.34
CA LEU A 332 -5.50 20.41 13.80
C LEU A 332 -5.72 21.71 14.57
N LYS A 333 -4.74 22.15 15.37
CA LYS A 333 -4.83 23.36 16.21
C LYS A 333 -4.36 24.64 15.51
N HIS A 334 -3.30 24.54 14.71
CA HIS A 334 -2.58 25.70 14.17
C HIS A 334 -2.74 25.86 12.65
N GLY A 335 -3.37 24.89 11.99
CA GLY A 335 -3.38 24.80 10.54
C GLY A 335 -2.06 24.24 9.98
N VAL A 336 -2.03 24.04 8.68
CA VAL A 336 -0.88 23.45 7.98
C VAL A 336 0.15 24.53 7.70
N PRO A 337 1.43 24.37 8.11
CA PRO A 337 2.49 25.33 7.80
C PRO A 337 2.55 25.69 6.31
N GLY A 338 2.74 26.97 6.01
CA GLY A 338 2.74 27.49 4.63
C GLY A 338 1.39 27.45 3.90
N GLY A 339 0.29 27.07 4.56
CA GLY A 339 -1.03 26.93 3.92
C GLY A 339 -1.05 25.86 2.81
N LEU A 340 -0.16 24.88 2.89
CA LEU A 340 -0.01 23.84 1.89
C LEU A 340 -1.14 22.79 2.00
N PRO A 341 -1.53 22.14 0.90
CA PRO A 341 -2.41 20.98 0.96
C PRO A 341 -1.79 19.86 1.80
N LEU A 342 -2.63 19.23 2.63
CA LEU A 342 -2.22 18.16 3.54
C LEU A 342 -2.47 16.79 2.93
N LEU A 343 -1.49 15.91 2.98
CA LEU A 343 -1.64 14.49 2.71
C LEU A 343 -1.55 13.71 4.03
N ASN A 344 -2.25 12.59 4.13
CA ASN A 344 -2.04 11.63 5.21
C ASN A 344 -1.21 10.43 4.74
N PHE A 345 -0.76 9.63 5.71
CA PHE A 345 0.05 8.44 5.51
C PHE A 345 -0.40 7.35 6.48
N PRO A 346 -1.64 6.85 6.33
CA PRO A 346 -2.23 6.00 7.35
C PRO A 346 -1.53 4.65 7.38
N GLU A 347 -1.18 4.21 8.58
CA GLU A 347 -0.65 2.88 8.84
C GLU A 347 -1.75 1.81 8.68
N ILE A 348 -1.63 0.97 7.64
CA ILE A 348 -2.64 -0.05 7.32
C ILE A 348 -2.15 -1.50 7.44
N SER A 349 -0.87 -1.74 7.71
CA SER A 349 -0.23 -3.05 7.51
C SER A 349 0.36 -3.66 8.78
N MET A 350 0.85 -2.85 9.71
CA MET A 350 1.66 -3.28 10.84
C MET A 350 0.89 -3.32 12.17
N ILE A 351 -0.36 -2.83 12.19
CA ILE A 351 -1.09 -2.54 13.43
C ILE A 351 -1.31 -3.78 14.28
N GLY A 352 -0.65 -3.78 15.44
CA GLY A 352 -0.80 -4.81 16.46
C GLY A 352 -0.27 -6.17 16.02
N MET A 353 0.29 -6.33 14.82
CA MET A 353 0.67 -7.64 14.30
C MET A 353 2.14 -7.69 14.01
N LYS A 354 2.81 -8.71 14.54
CA LYS A 354 4.24 -8.91 14.40
C LYS A 354 4.53 -10.40 14.49
N PRO A 355 5.12 -11.04 13.47
CA PRO A 355 5.56 -10.48 12.18
C PRO A 355 4.42 -9.86 11.35
N TRP A 356 4.72 -8.80 10.60
CA TRP A 356 3.78 -8.11 9.70
C TRP A 356 3.39 -9.05 8.57
N GLY A 357 2.09 -9.31 8.40
CA GLY A 357 1.55 -10.27 7.44
C GLY A 357 1.79 -11.76 7.78
N GLY A 358 2.65 -12.06 8.77
CA GLY A 358 3.03 -13.43 9.11
C GLY A 358 1.94 -14.30 9.75
N PHE A 359 0.74 -13.75 9.97
CA PHE A 359 -0.46 -14.48 10.42
C PHE A 359 -1.60 -14.45 9.40
N GLY A 360 -1.35 -13.98 8.17
CA GLY A 360 -2.37 -13.81 7.13
C GLY A 360 -2.97 -12.41 7.15
N ALA A 361 -4.24 -12.28 6.73
CA ALA A 361 -4.91 -11.00 6.61
C ALA A 361 -4.87 -10.18 7.92
N THR A 362 -4.72 -8.86 7.80
CA THR A 362 -4.67 -7.90 8.92
C THR A 362 -5.72 -6.80 8.73
N PRO A 363 -7.02 -7.14 8.69
CA PRO A 363 -8.08 -6.13 8.52
C PRO A 363 -8.22 -5.25 9.77
N THR A 364 -8.40 -3.94 9.59
CA THR A 364 -8.58 -2.98 10.69
C THR A 364 -9.70 -1.95 10.44
N PRO A 365 -10.91 -2.37 10.02
CA PRO A 365 -11.99 -1.44 9.67
C PRO A 365 -12.43 -0.52 10.82
N GLU A 366 -12.61 -1.02 12.04
CA GLU A 366 -13.04 -0.19 13.18
C GLU A 366 -11.98 0.86 13.51
N ARG A 367 -10.70 0.45 13.53
CA ARG A 367 -9.58 1.36 13.75
C ARG A 367 -9.56 2.47 12.70
N LEU A 368 -9.58 2.12 11.41
CA LEU A 368 -9.50 3.09 10.32
C LEU A 368 -10.70 4.05 10.35
N GLN A 369 -11.89 3.54 10.69
CA GLN A 369 -13.08 4.37 10.90
C GLN A 369 -12.90 5.37 12.05
N GLY A 370 -12.21 4.99 13.13
CA GLY A 370 -11.95 5.85 14.28
C GLY A 370 -11.06 7.07 13.94
N PHE A 371 -10.11 6.92 13.01
CA PHE A 371 -9.22 8.01 12.60
C PHE A 371 -9.79 8.90 11.51
N TRP A 372 -10.63 8.33 10.65
CA TRP A 372 -11.09 9.01 9.45
C TRP A 372 -11.75 10.38 9.70
N PRO A 373 -12.67 10.56 10.68
CA PRO A 373 -13.34 11.84 10.92
C PRO A 373 -12.38 13.00 11.22
N ALA A 374 -11.24 12.73 11.86
CA ALA A 374 -10.25 13.76 12.15
C ALA A 374 -9.56 14.28 10.88
N ALA A 375 -9.32 13.40 9.90
CA ALA A 375 -8.58 13.71 8.66
C ALA A 375 -9.50 14.10 7.49
N ALA A 376 -10.72 13.57 7.43
CA ALA A 376 -11.59 13.55 6.25
C ALA A 376 -11.78 14.91 5.56
N ASP A 377 -12.00 15.99 6.30
CA ASP A 377 -12.23 17.33 5.74
C ASP A 377 -10.95 18.18 5.61
N ARG A 378 -9.80 17.66 6.05
CA ARG A 378 -8.53 18.42 6.14
C ARG A 378 -7.50 18.01 5.08
N ILE A 379 -7.62 16.79 4.56
CA ILE A 379 -6.63 16.24 3.64
C ILE A 379 -7.06 16.34 2.18
N ALA A 380 -6.08 16.45 1.28
CA ALA A 380 -6.21 16.27 -0.16
C ALA A 380 -6.14 14.79 -0.59
N GLY A 381 -6.13 13.88 0.38
CA GLY A 381 -5.94 12.44 0.22
C GLY A 381 -4.60 12.01 0.80
N GLY A 382 -3.97 10.97 0.25
CA GLY A 382 -2.71 10.48 0.77
C GLY A 382 -2.27 9.14 0.21
N PHE A 383 -1.37 8.50 0.96
CA PHE A 383 -0.70 7.27 0.56
C PHE A 383 -0.64 6.32 1.78
N PRO A 384 -1.45 5.26 1.86
CA PRO A 384 -1.39 4.35 2.99
C PRO A 384 -0.06 3.57 3.00
N TYR A 385 0.51 3.37 4.18
CA TYR A 385 1.71 2.55 4.36
C TYR A 385 1.36 1.07 4.20
N SER A 386 1.83 0.44 3.13
CA SER A 386 1.61 -0.98 2.86
C SER A 386 2.92 -1.78 2.83
N GLU A 387 2.89 -2.90 3.54
CA GLU A 387 4.01 -3.84 3.66
C GLU A 387 3.76 -5.12 2.83
N GLY A 388 2.55 -5.32 2.28
CA GLY A 388 2.27 -6.46 1.41
C GLY A 388 0.80 -6.72 1.13
N LEU A 389 0.48 -7.96 0.74
CA LEU A 389 -0.88 -8.40 0.40
C LEU A 389 -1.83 -8.51 1.62
N HIS A 390 -1.28 -8.72 2.82
CA HIS A 390 -2.08 -8.96 4.03
C HIS A 390 -2.96 -7.77 4.46
N ASP A 391 -2.63 -6.57 3.99
CA ASP A 391 -3.36 -5.34 4.27
C ASP A 391 -4.38 -4.94 3.17
N ASP A 392 -4.65 -5.83 2.21
CA ASP A 392 -5.51 -5.55 1.04
C ASP A 392 -6.90 -5.00 1.37
N ILE A 393 -7.57 -5.58 2.37
CA ILE A 393 -8.88 -5.08 2.87
C ILE A 393 -8.76 -3.60 3.28
N ASN A 394 -7.67 -3.24 3.95
CA ASN A 394 -7.45 -1.87 4.42
C ASN A 394 -7.14 -0.93 3.27
N LYS A 395 -6.42 -1.38 2.23
CA LYS A 395 -6.24 -0.59 1.00
C LYS A 395 -7.59 -0.24 0.37
N VAL A 396 -8.54 -1.17 0.33
CA VAL A 396 -9.87 -0.89 -0.23
C VAL A 396 -10.63 0.10 0.63
N ILE A 397 -10.63 -0.07 1.96
CA ILE A 397 -11.26 0.88 2.90
C ILE A 397 -10.71 2.30 2.72
N ILE A 398 -9.38 2.47 2.72
CA ILE A 398 -8.74 3.77 2.50
C ILE A 398 -9.12 4.36 1.14
N SER A 399 -9.15 3.54 0.08
CA SER A 399 -9.54 4.02 -1.24
C SER A 399 -10.98 4.54 -1.25
N ARG A 400 -11.90 3.88 -0.53
CA ARG A 400 -13.29 4.34 -0.41
C ARG A 400 -13.41 5.63 0.39
N PHE A 401 -12.64 5.79 1.47
CA PHE A 401 -12.54 7.06 2.19
C PHE A 401 -12.08 8.21 1.29
N TYR A 402 -11.07 7.98 0.45
CA TYR A 402 -10.59 9.00 -0.47
C TYR A 402 -11.53 9.27 -1.65
N TRP A 403 -12.31 8.28 -2.06
CA TRP A 403 -13.31 8.44 -3.11
C TRP A 403 -14.53 9.25 -2.62
N ASN A 404 -15.07 8.90 -1.46
CA ASN A 404 -16.20 9.58 -0.85
C ASN A 404 -15.98 9.64 0.66
N ARG A 405 -15.77 10.86 1.18
CA ARG A 405 -15.43 11.04 2.59
C ARG A 405 -16.52 10.64 3.58
N LYS A 406 -17.74 10.42 3.10
CA LYS A 406 -18.88 9.98 3.92
C LYS A 406 -19.02 8.46 3.98
N THR A 407 -18.28 7.70 3.15
CA THR A 407 -18.32 6.24 3.18
C THR A 407 -17.72 5.73 4.47
N SER A 408 -18.42 4.80 5.12
CA SER A 408 -17.94 4.12 6.32
C SER A 408 -17.03 2.93 5.97
N ALA A 409 -16.15 2.55 6.91
CA ALA A 409 -15.32 1.36 6.75
C ALA A 409 -16.15 0.09 6.59
N LEU A 410 -17.31 0.01 7.26
CA LEU A 410 -18.23 -1.12 7.16
C LEU A 410 -18.86 -1.25 5.77
N GLU A 411 -19.26 -0.12 5.16
CA GLU A 411 -19.75 -0.11 3.77
C GLU A 411 -18.66 -0.55 2.79
N ALA A 412 -17.43 -0.06 2.96
CA ALA A 412 -16.30 -0.45 2.13
C ALA A 412 -15.96 -1.95 2.29
N LEU A 413 -15.97 -2.47 3.51
CA LEU A 413 -15.77 -3.89 3.78
C LEU A 413 -16.88 -4.76 3.18
N ARG A 414 -18.13 -4.30 3.22
CA ARG A 414 -19.26 -4.98 2.57
C ARG A 414 -19.09 -5.02 1.05
N GLU A 415 -18.68 -3.91 0.42
CA GLU A 415 -18.38 -3.86 -1.03
C GLU A 415 -17.25 -4.84 -1.39
N TYR A 416 -16.16 -4.84 -0.61
CA TYR A 416 -15.04 -5.77 -0.78
C TYR A 416 -15.48 -7.24 -0.67
N ALA A 417 -16.19 -7.58 0.41
CA ALA A 417 -16.64 -8.96 0.65
C ALA A 417 -17.64 -9.42 -0.43
N HIS A 418 -18.51 -8.53 -0.89
CA HIS A 418 -19.42 -8.81 -1.99
C HIS A 418 -18.65 -9.13 -3.28
N PHE A 419 -17.68 -8.29 -3.64
CA PHE A 419 -16.93 -8.44 -4.87
C PHE A 419 -16.05 -9.70 -4.87
N GLU A 420 -15.30 -9.92 -3.79
CA GLU A 420 -14.28 -10.96 -3.73
C GLU A 420 -14.84 -12.32 -3.32
N TYR A 421 -15.85 -12.34 -2.44
CA TYR A 421 -16.36 -13.58 -1.84
C TYR A 421 -17.82 -13.85 -2.25
N GLY A 422 -18.54 -12.84 -2.72
CA GLY A 422 -19.91 -12.98 -3.21
C GLY A 422 -20.96 -12.61 -2.15
N PRO A 423 -22.19 -12.33 -2.58
CA PRO A 423 -23.24 -11.80 -1.70
C PRO A 423 -23.55 -12.71 -0.51
N GLY A 424 -23.50 -14.04 -0.69
CA GLY A 424 -23.76 -15.00 0.39
C GLY A 424 -22.71 -15.00 1.51
N ALA A 425 -21.50 -14.52 1.25
CA ALA A 425 -20.40 -14.52 2.22
C ALA A 425 -20.38 -13.28 3.11
N VAL A 426 -21.01 -12.18 2.69
CA VAL A 426 -20.85 -10.83 3.25
C VAL A 426 -20.99 -10.80 4.77
N GLU A 427 -22.15 -11.13 5.32
CA GLU A 427 -22.39 -10.94 6.76
C GLU A 427 -21.46 -11.80 7.63
N ARG A 428 -21.14 -13.02 7.19
CA ARG A 428 -20.22 -13.93 7.89
C ARG A 428 -18.78 -13.42 7.85
N VAL A 429 -18.35 -12.86 6.72
CA VAL A 429 -17.03 -12.24 6.58
C VAL A 429 -16.91 -10.98 7.44
N LEU A 430 -17.93 -10.12 7.43
CA LEU A 430 -17.97 -8.91 8.26
C LEU A 430 -17.82 -9.25 9.74
N GLU A 431 -18.57 -10.26 10.21
CA GLU A 431 -18.50 -10.72 11.58
C GLU A 431 -17.12 -11.33 11.93
N ALA A 432 -16.60 -12.21 11.07
CA ALA A 432 -15.28 -12.81 11.27
C ALA A 432 -14.17 -11.74 11.33
N VAL A 433 -14.23 -10.75 10.44
CA VAL A 433 -13.28 -9.61 10.43
C VAL A 433 -13.35 -8.81 11.73
N GLY A 434 -14.55 -8.52 12.25
CA GLY A 434 -14.71 -7.81 13.52
C GLY A 434 -14.16 -8.59 14.73
N ILE A 435 -14.22 -9.92 14.70
CA ILE A 435 -13.58 -10.78 15.71
C ILE A 435 -12.06 -10.75 15.57
N ILE A 436 -11.55 -10.90 14.34
CA ILE A 436 -10.10 -10.89 14.03
C ILE A 436 -9.48 -9.55 14.48
N GLU A 437 -10.06 -8.41 14.08
CA GLU A 437 -9.55 -7.09 14.45
C GLU A 437 -9.45 -6.93 15.98
N ALA A 438 -10.49 -7.33 16.72
CA ALA A 438 -10.50 -7.25 18.18
C ALA A 438 -9.40 -8.10 18.86
N ASN A 439 -8.92 -9.13 18.16
CA ASN A 439 -7.87 -10.05 18.60
C ASN A 439 -6.46 -9.65 18.14
N HIS A 440 -6.29 -8.55 17.40
CA HIS A 440 -4.97 -8.08 16.98
C HIS A 440 -4.01 -7.91 18.18
N GLY A 441 -2.79 -8.43 18.01
CA GLY A 441 -1.67 -8.22 18.96
C GLY A 441 -1.77 -8.88 20.31
N ARG A 442 -2.68 -9.85 20.50
CA ARG A 442 -2.83 -10.53 21.80
C ARG A 442 -1.79 -11.62 22.04
N TYR A 443 -1.24 -12.24 21.00
CA TYR A 443 -0.37 -13.43 21.13
C TYR A 443 1.14 -13.14 21.12
N TRP A 444 1.59 -12.21 20.27
CA TRP A 444 3.02 -12.02 19.96
C TRP A 444 3.43 -10.55 20.02
N ASP A 445 4.69 -10.30 20.38
CA ASP A 445 5.39 -9.02 20.27
C ASP A 445 6.83 -9.22 19.74
N VAL A 446 7.51 -8.11 19.52
CA VAL A 446 8.90 -8.06 19.04
C VAL A 446 9.77 -7.30 20.02
N VAL A 447 11.04 -7.72 20.14
CA VAL A 447 12.08 -6.91 20.78
C VAL A 447 12.70 -5.98 19.74
N PRO A 448 12.56 -4.65 19.85
CA PRO A 448 13.13 -3.71 18.88
C PRO A 448 14.65 -3.83 18.74
N GLN A 449 15.33 -4.31 19.79
CA GLN A 449 16.80 -4.40 19.87
C GLN A 449 17.37 -5.80 19.61
N ALA A 450 16.54 -6.81 19.32
CA ALA A 450 17.02 -8.17 19.05
C ALA A 450 16.20 -8.84 17.95
N PRO A 451 16.83 -9.39 16.90
CA PRO A 451 16.12 -10.19 15.91
C PRO A 451 15.50 -11.41 16.62
N GLY A 452 14.17 -11.55 16.50
CA GLY A 452 13.42 -12.67 17.05
C GLY A 452 11.97 -12.34 17.45
N PHE A 453 11.22 -13.40 17.75
CA PHE A 453 9.81 -13.35 18.13
C PHE A 453 9.66 -13.57 19.63
N ILE A 454 8.89 -12.71 20.33
CA ILE A 454 8.56 -12.94 21.73
C ILE A 454 7.07 -13.19 21.88
N ARG A 455 6.74 -14.39 22.39
CA ARG A 455 5.39 -14.70 22.85
C ARG A 455 5.06 -13.86 24.07
N LYS A 456 3.89 -13.24 24.10
CA LYS A 456 3.40 -12.54 25.29
C LYS A 456 3.12 -13.55 26.41
N ARG A 457 3.49 -13.20 27.65
CA ARG A 457 3.38 -14.11 28.82
C ARG A 457 1.93 -14.39 29.20
N GLU A 458 1.05 -13.41 29.03
CA GLU A 458 -0.39 -13.52 29.25
C GLU A 458 -1.10 -12.95 28.02
N ALA A 459 -1.83 -13.80 27.29
CA ALA A 459 -2.74 -13.34 26.25
C ALA A 459 -4.05 -12.92 26.95
N PRO A 460 -4.46 -11.64 26.90
CA PRO A 460 -5.72 -11.20 27.50
C PRO A 460 -6.91 -11.92 26.85
N GLU A 461 -8.08 -11.83 27.48
CA GLU A 461 -9.33 -12.39 26.96
C GLU A 461 -9.52 -12.00 25.47
N VAL A 462 -9.47 -13.00 24.60
CA VAL A 462 -9.70 -12.87 23.15
C VAL A 462 -11.18 -13.08 22.87
N ARG A 463 -11.73 -12.32 21.92
CA ARG A 463 -13.05 -12.65 21.36
C ARG A 463 -12.98 -14.04 20.72
N ASP A 464 -14.13 -14.73 20.58
CA ASP A 464 -14.21 -16.13 20.15
C ASP A 464 -13.60 -16.37 18.76
N SER A 465 -12.27 -16.58 18.70
CA SER A 465 -11.54 -16.87 17.45
C SER A 465 -11.99 -18.20 16.84
N GLY A 466 -12.55 -19.10 17.64
CA GLY A 466 -13.20 -20.32 17.16
C GLY A 466 -14.44 -20.01 16.31
N ARG A 467 -15.22 -18.98 16.68
CA ARG A 467 -16.35 -18.52 15.86
C ARG A 467 -15.90 -17.90 14.55
N ALA A 468 -14.89 -17.03 14.55
CA ALA A 468 -14.34 -16.47 13.32
C ALA A 468 -13.87 -17.59 12.36
N ALA A 469 -13.11 -18.57 12.87
CA ALA A 469 -12.64 -19.70 12.07
C ALA A 469 -13.81 -20.51 11.49
N ARG A 470 -14.83 -20.85 12.29
CA ARG A 470 -16.01 -21.61 11.82
C ARG A 470 -16.78 -20.87 10.72
N LEU A 471 -17.02 -19.56 10.89
CA LEU A 471 -17.69 -18.73 9.89
C LEU A 471 -16.93 -18.74 8.55
N LEU A 472 -15.60 -18.62 8.60
CA LEU A 472 -14.77 -18.66 7.41
C LEU A 472 -14.75 -20.06 6.79
N GLU A 473 -14.68 -21.13 7.57
CA GLU A 473 -14.73 -22.52 7.07
C GLU A 473 -16.10 -22.90 6.47
N GLU A 474 -17.20 -22.32 6.96
CA GLU A 474 -18.53 -22.41 6.35
C GLU A 474 -18.55 -21.75 4.97
N VAL A 475 -18.07 -20.50 4.88
CA VAL A 475 -17.96 -19.79 3.61
C VAL A 475 -17.04 -20.53 2.64
N ASP A 476 -15.91 -21.07 3.11
CA ASP A 476 -14.95 -21.81 2.28
C ASP A 476 -15.62 -22.97 1.53
N ARG A 477 -16.49 -23.72 2.20
CA ARG A 477 -17.23 -24.85 1.60
C ARG A 477 -18.20 -24.43 0.50
N GLU A 478 -18.74 -23.22 0.58
CA GLU A 478 -19.73 -22.67 -0.34
C GLU A 478 -19.09 -21.89 -1.51
N LEU A 479 -17.87 -21.40 -1.34
CA LEU A 479 -17.20 -20.62 -2.38
C LEU A 479 -16.91 -21.47 -3.63
N PRO A 480 -17.09 -20.92 -4.84
CA PRO A 480 -16.58 -21.51 -6.08
C PRO A 480 -15.07 -21.78 -5.98
N GLU A 481 -14.61 -22.87 -6.61
CA GLU A 481 -13.22 -23.34 -6.54
C GLU A 481 -12.19 -22.24 -6.87
N ALA A 482 -12.45 -21.44 -7.91
CA ALA A 482 -11.59 -20.33 -8.31
C ALA A 482 -11.39 -19.28 -7.20
N ARG A 483 -12.46 -18.90 -6.49
CA ARG A 483 -12.39 -17.96 -5.36
C ARG A 483 -11.74 -18.61 -4.14
N ARG A 484 -12.06 -19.88 -3.89
CA ARG A 484 -11.51 -20.65 -2.77
C ARG A 484 -9.98 -20.77 -2.83
N ARG A 485 -9.42 -20.85 -4.03
CA ARG A 485 -7.96 -20.89 -4.28
C ARG A 485 -7.31 -19.50 -4.37
N GLY A 486 -8.11 -18.44 -4.48
CA GLY A 486 -7.60 -17.07 -4.59
C GLY A 486 -6.91 -16.61 -3.32
N TRP A 487 -5.76 -15.95 -3.45
CA TRP A 487 -4.93 -15.52 -2.31
C TRP A 487 -5.69 -14.64 -1.30
N ARG A 488 -6.60 -13.76 -1.76
CA ARG A 488 -7.43 -12.91 -0.88
C ARG A 488 -8.22 -13.73 0.14
N TRP A 489 -8.91 -14.76 -0.36
CA TRP A 489 -9.67 -15.67 0.48
C TRP A 489 -8.74 -16.50 1.38
N ARG A 490 -7.66 -17.04 0.81
CA ARG A 490 -6.69 -17.85 1.56
C ARG A 490 -6.07 -17.07 2.72
N LEU A 491 -5.64 -15.83 2.54
CA LEU A 491 -5.10 -14.99 3.61
C LEU A 491 -6.09 -14.80 4.77
N LEU A 492 -7.37 -14.60 4.48
CA LEU A 492 -8.40 -14.43 5.49
C LEU A 492 -8.73 -15.75 6.21
N LEU A 493 -8.88 -16.84 5.46
CA LEU A 493 -9.15 -18.17 6.02
C LEU A 493 -8.01 -18.66 6.91
N LEU A 494 -6.76 -18.55 6.44
CA LEU A 494 -5.57 -18.93 7.20
C LEU A 494 -5.46 -18.11 8.48
N ARG A 495 -5.77 -16.81 8.42
CA ARG A 495 -5.80 -15.95 9.62
C ARG A 495 -6.74 -16.48 10.70
N GLY A 496 -7.98 -16.82 10.33
CA GLY A 496 -8.95 -17.40 11.27
C GLY A 496 -8.48 -18.73 11.87
N ARG A 497 -7.92 -19.62 11.03
CA ARG A 497 -7.38 -20.91 11.49
C ARG A 497 -6.23 -20.73 12.47
N ILE A 498 -5.24 -19.92 12.11
CA ILE A 498 -4.07 -19.66 12.95
C ILE A 498 -4.51 -19.10 14.31
N GLU A 499 -5.43 -18.12 14.35
CA GLU A 499 -5.92 -17.60 15.63
C GLU A 499 -6.65 -18.63 16.48
N ARG A 500 -7.45 -19.53 15.87
CA ARG A 500 -8.12 -20.62 16.60
C ARG A 500 -7.09 -21.57 17.21
N GLU A 501 -6.09 -21.98 16.44
CA GLU A 501 -5.05 -22.90 16.88
C GLU A 501 -4.18 -22.27 17.97
N LEU A 502 -3.73 -21.04 17.79
CA LEU A 502 -2.99 -20.29 18.81
C LEU A 502 -3.81 -20.14 20.10
N ARG A 503 -5.11 -19.83 20.01
CA ARG A 503 -5.98 -19.78 21.21
C ARG A 503 -6.04 -21.12 21.93
N SER A 504 -6.21 -22.20 21.18
CA SER A 504 -6.41 -23.54 21.73
C SER A 504 -5.11 -24.13 22.31
N ASN A 505 -3.95 -23.66 21.82
CA ASN A 505 -2.64 -24.15 22.21
C ASN A 505 -1.81 -23.13 23.03
N GLY A 506 -2.46 -22.28 23.83
CA GLY A 506 -1.77 -21.36 24.76
C GLY A 506 -0.81 -20.38 24.07
N GLY A 507 -1.14 -19.95 22.85
CA GLY A 507 -0.35 -19.05 22.02
C GLY A 507 0.85 -19.70 21.34
N VAL A 508 0.99 -21.04 21.40
CA VAL A 508 2.10 -21.77 20.78
C VAL A 508 1.67 -22.34 19.42
N PRO A 509 2.40 -22.09 18.32
CA PRO A 509 2.19 -22.76 17.05
C PRO A 509 2.26 -24.29 17.18
N ASN A 510 1.23 -24.99 16.71
CA ASN A 510 1.20 -26.44 16.54
C ASN A 510 1.43 -26.81 15.06
N ASP A 511 1.26 -28.09 14.70
CA ASP A 511 1.42 -28.54 13.30
C ASP A 511 0.45 -27.87 12.33
N ALA A 512 -0.80 -27.65 12.76
CA ALA A 512 -1.79 -26.95 11.94
C ALA A 512 -1.42 -25.48 11.69
N CYS A 513 -0.81 -24.79 12.68
CA CYS A 513 -0.23 -23.48 12.44
C CYS A 513 0.93 -23.54 11.44
N ASP A 514 1.81 -24.53 11.56
CA ASP A 514 3.00 -24.67 10.70
C ASP A 514 2.60 -24.87 9.23
N GLU A 515 1.61 -25.73 8.97
CA GLU A 515 1.02 -25.91 7.63
C GLU A 515 0.45 -24.60 7.08
N ALA A 516 -0.30 -23.86 7.91
CA ALA A 516 -0.85 -22.57 7.52
C ALA A 516 0.24 -21.52 7.25
N PHE A 517 1.32 -21.51 8.04
CA PHE A 517 2.44 -20.60 7.84
C PHE A 517 3.22 -20.91 6.56
N GLU A 518 3.44 -22.19 6.21
CA GLU A 518 4.09 -22.54 4.94
C GLU A 518 3.25 -22.12 3.73
N GLU A 519 1.92 -22.19 3.81
CA GLU A 519 1.05 -21.65 2.77
C GLU A 519 1.13 -20.11 2.69
N LEU A 520 1.16 -19.43 3.83
CA LEU A 520 1.39 -17.98 3.86
C LEU A 520 2.74 -17.60 3.23
N ILE A 521 3.79 -18.38 3.46
CA ILE A 521 5.10 -18.15 2.84
C ILE A 521 4.98 -18.16 1.33
N ALA A 522 4.31 -19.17 0.76
CA ALA A 522 4.12 -19.28 -0.68
C ALA A 522 3.27 -18.14 -1.26
N ILE A 523 2.19 -17.73 -0.56
CA ILE A 523 1.32 -16.63 -1.01
C ILE A 523 2.06 -15.27 -0.97
N LEU A 524 2.88 -15.06 0.05
CA LEU A 524 3.54 -13.78 0.31
C LEU A 524 4.94 -13.69 -0.32
N HIS A 525 5.41 -14.76 -0.98
CA HIS A 525 6.80 -14.90 -1.47
C HIS A 525 7.83 -14.60 -0.36
N ALA A 526 7.58 -15.14 0.83
CA ALA A 526 8.30 -14.80 2.06
C ALA A 526 9.47 -15.73 2.37
N GLU A 527 9.98 -16.50 1.41
CA GLU A 527 11.07 -17.46 1.62
C GLU A 527 12.35 -16.81 2.13
N ARG A 528 12.61 -15.57 1.69
CA ARG A 528 13.77 -14.75 2.09
C ARG A 528 13.41 -13.66 3.08
N ALA A 529 12.14 -13.53 3.44
CA ALA A 529 11.63 -12.51 4.35
C ALA A 529 12.51 -12.36 5.61
N GLU A 530 12.81 -11.12 5.98
CA GLU A 530 13.41 -10.84 7.27
C GLU A 530 12.39 -11.09 8.39
N TRP A 531 12.89 -11.26 9.62
CA TRP A 531 12.06 -11.58 10.79
C TRP A 531 10.87 -10.63 11.01
N ARG A 532 10.90 -9.39 10.49
CA ARG A 532 9.79 -8.43 10.59
C ARG A 532 8.56 -8.85 9.80
N VAL A 533 8.76 -9.51 8.65
CA VAL A 533 7.70 -9.87 7.68
C VAL A 533 7.60 -11.38 7.44
N ALA A 534 8.43 -12.17 8.11
CA ALA A 534 8.50 -13.62 8.01
C ALA A 534 7.37 -14.33 8.78
N PRO A 535 6.52 -15.15 8.15
CA PRO A 535 5.60 -16.04 8.85
C PRO A 535 6.30 -16.97 9.85
N LEU A 536 5.60 -17.41 10.90
CA LEU A 536 6.20 -18.17 12.01
C LEU A 536 6.36 -19.68 11.74
N SER A 537 6.63 -20.09 10.51
CA SER A 537 6.89 -21.51 10.23
C SER A 537 8.19 -21.96 10.89
N ARG A 538 8.25 -23.22 11.34
CA ARG A 538 9.43 -23.78 12.01
C ARG A 538 10.67 -23.68 11.15
N ARG A 539 10.51 -23.90 9.83
CA ARG A 539 11.59 -23.80 8.85
C ARG A 539 12.16 -22.38 8.78
N LEU A 540 11.29 -21.38 8.71
CA LEU A 540 11.70 -19.98 8.58
C LEU A 540 12.32 -19.46 9.87
N VAL A 541 11.73 -19.78 11.02
CA VAL A 541 12.29 -19.48 12.35
C VAL A 541 13.69 -20.09 12.49
N ALA A 542 13.86 -21.37 12.14
CA ALA A 542 15.16 -22.04 12.22
C ALA A 542 16.21 -21.42 11.28
N ARG A 543 15.81 -20.88 10.11
CA ARG A 543 16.71 -20.12 9.23
C ARG A 543 17.17 -18.84 9.91
N LEU A 544 16.23 -18.04 10.39
CA LEU A 544 16.52 -16.75 11.04
C LEU A 544 17.41 -16.92 12.28
N ASP A 545 17.19 -17.97 13.07
CA ASP A 545 18.04 -18.30 14.22
C ASP A 545 19.48 -18.65 13.83
N ARG A 546 19.68 -19.31 12.68
CA ARG A 546 21.03 -19.60 12.15
C ARG A 546 21.71 -18.33 11.64
N GLU A 547 20.98 -17.51 10.88
CA GLU A 547 21.49 -16.23 10.36
C GLU A 547 21.89 -15.29 11.51
N LYS A 548 21.07 -15.23 12.57
CA LYS A 548 21.36 -14.48 13.79
C LYS A 548 22.66 -14.95 14.45
N LYS A 549 22.83 -16.26 14.68
CA LYS A 549 24.05 -16.80 15.29
C LYS A 549 25.29 -16.50 14.46
N GLN A 550 25.19 -16.61 13.13
CA GLN A 550 26.29 -16.28 12.22
C GLN A 550 26.68 -14.79 12.29
N ALA A 551 25.70 -13.89 12.40
CA ALA A 551 25.95 -12.47 12.57
C ALA A 551 26.63 -12.16 13.91
N GLU A 552 26.15 -12.78 15.01
CA GLU A 552 26.74 -12.64 16.35
C GLU A 552 28.18 -13.18 16.41
N ASP A 553 28.47 -14.30 15.74
CA ASP A 553 29.82 -14.88 15.64
C ASP A 553 30.77 -14.00 14.82
N PHE A 554 30.27 -13.37 13.75
CA PHE A 554 31.06 -12.46 12.91
C PHE A 554 31.42 -11.15 13.64
N ASP A 555 30.48 -10.58 14.41
CA ASP A 555 30.73 -9.40 15.24
C ASP A 555 31.57 -9.74 16.50
N GLY A 556 31.56 -10.99 16.95
CA GLY A 556 32.39 -11.49 18.04
C GLY A 556 33.88 -11.65 17.69
N LEU A 557 34.21 -11.82 16.41
CA LEU A 557 35.59 -11.93 15.90
C LEU A 557 36.31 -10.58 15.72
N GLY A 558 35.62 -9.47 16.02
CA GLY A 558 36.15 -8.10 15.95
C GLY A 558 36.36 -7.41 17.31
N LYS A 559 36.28 -8.15 18.43
CA LYS A 559 36.60 -7.63 19.77
C LYS A 559 38.03 -7.92 20.19
#